data_AF-A0A939CG20-F1
#
_entry.id   AF-A0A939CG20-F1
#
_cell.length_a   1.000
_cell.length_b   1.000
_cell.length_c   1.000
_cell.angle_alpha   90.00
_cell.angle_beta   90.00
_cell.angle_gamma   90.00
#
_symmetry.space_group_name_H-M   'P 1'
#
loop_
_entity.id
_entity.type
_entity.pdbx_description
1 polymer ?
#
loop_
_entity_poly.entity_id
_entity_poly.type
_entity_poly.pdbx_seq_one_letter_code
_entity_poly.pdbx_strand_id
1 'polypeptide(L)'
;MESKDGMSAADILHVRAGQNYLVEDFTRMERLRSDPVVLESLSRVAQEIGFDRVRPYVVENGSYKAMPDMPFTQWENPYFTVDPPKQGDTFTIYQLKDGPETRNYRYEAYESLQEAGLAVDRQNYDLVYTAPLDGKTTLEDIYRTFNIDRPADFTGHSLSVSDVVVLNRSGKDEAHYCDSFGFTPVPEFFLQREKQLTPRELLTGESIQTPRGSFLVTDMSREQLEAAGYGFHHQSEDGKYLIMGNGTDAFAIPAQQESPIKAAEMTTEQNYNMIDGVLNNAPTMSELEAKAKAGEQISLFDVAEAAKAEAQKPKQPQRPAQKQKKPSIRAQLKAAKEEQQKKPPQREKAQELEV
;
A
#
# COMPACT_ATOMS: atom_id res chain seq x y z
N MET A 1 -39.53 22.08 22.62
CA MET A 1 -40.98 22.24 22.42
C MET A 1 -41.59 20.92 22.84
N GLU A 2 -42.22 20.85 24.01
CA GLU A 2 -42.85 19.61 24.50
C GLU A 2 -44.13 19.37 23.68
N SER A 3 -44.34 18.12 23.25
CA SER A 3 -45.61 17.70 22.65
C SER A 3 -46.73 17.90 23.67
N LYS A 4 -47.98 18.03 23.21
CA LYS A 4 -49.15 18.23 24.10
C LYS A 4 -49.35 17.12 25.14
N ASP A 5 -48.60 16.02 25.05
CA ASP A 5 -48.63 14.88 25.97
C ASP A 5 -47.37 14.75 26.86
N GLY A 6 -46.40 15.68 26.80
CA GLY A 6 -45.25 15.67 27.70
C GLY A 6 -44.31 14.47 27.52
N MET A 7 -44.15 13.93 26.31
CA MET A 7 -43.16 12.88 26.05
C MET A 7 -41.75 13.49 25.97
N SER A 8 -40.87 13.06 26.87
CA SER A 8 -39.46 13.45 26.95
C SER A 8 -38.59 12.48 26.13
N ALA A 9 -37.33 12.84 25.86
CA ALA A 9 -36.37 11.95 25.20
C ALA A 9 -36.17 10.60 25.94
N ALA A 10 -36.45 10.55 27.25
CA ALA A 10 -36.40 9.33 28.06
C ALA A 10 -37.56 8.36 27.76
N ASP A 11 -38.66 8.83 27.17
CA ASP A 11 -39.82 8.02 26.80
C ASP A 11 -39.68 7.35 25.42
N ILE A 12 -38.56 7.60 24.75
CA ILE A 12 -38.30 7.23 23.35
C ILE A 12 -37.25 6.12 23.22
N LEU A 13 -36.45 5.91 24.27
CA LEU A 13 -35.33 4.96 24.34
C LEU A 13 -35.48 4.05 25.58
N HIS A 14 -35.46 2.74 25.38
CA HIS A 14 -35.41 1.76 26.47
C HIS A 14 -34.07 1.03 26.48
N VAL A 15 -33.28 1.20 27.54
CA VAL A 15 -32.04 0.42 27.71
C VAL A 15 -32.38 -0.92 28.37
N ARG A 16 -32.12 -2.03 27.69
CA ARG A 16 -32.31 -3.39 28.22
C ARG A 16 -31.05 -4.22 27.95
N ALA A 17 -30.50 -4.83 28.99
CA ALA A 17 -29.27 -5.64 28.91
C ALA A 17 -28.11 -4.93 28.20
N GLY A 18 -27.96 -3.61 28.41
CA GLY A 18 -26.89 -2.80 27.81
C GLY A 18 -27.11 -2.44 26.33
N GLN A 19 -28.29 -2.73 25.77
CA GLN A 19 -28.64 -2.37 24.40
C GLN A 19 -29.75 -1.30 24.40
N ASN A 20 -29.65 -0.37 23.47
CA ASN A 20 -30.59 0.71 23.23
C ASN A 20 -31.76 0.22 22.35
N TYR A 21 -32.93 0.03 22.94
CA TYR A 21 -34.15 -0.34 22.21
C TYR A 21 -34.96 0.90 21.85
N LEU A 22 -35.46 0.95 20.61
CA LEU A 22 -36.55 1.84 20.26
C LEU A 22 -37.79 1.49 21.09
N VAL A 23 -38.48 2.51 21.62
CA VAL A 23 -39.68 2.29 22.44
C VAL A 23 -40.76 1.52 21.67
N GLU A 24 -41.32 0.50 22.31
CA GLU A 24 -42.37 -0.36 21.74
C GLU A 24 -43.67 0.42 21.44
N ASP A 25 -43.93 1.48 22.20
CA ASP A 25 -45.12 2.31 22.00
C ASP A 25 -45.08 3.06 20.66
N PHE A 26 -43.89 3.43 20.17
CA PHE A 26 -43.76 4.06 18.86
C PHE A 26 -44.19 3.10 17.74
N THR A 27 -43.69 1.86 17.77
CA THR A 27 -44.02 0.87 16.76
C THR A 27 -45.48 0.39 16.88
N ARG A 28 -46.09 0.50 18.06
CA ARG A 28 -47.48 0.11 18.34
C ARG A 28 -48.52 1.20 18.05
N MET A 29 -48.24 2.47 18.34
CA MET A 29 -49.24 3.54 18.30
C MET A 29 -49.15 4.37 17.01
N GLU A 30 -50.23 4.41 16.24
CA GLU A 30 -50.32 5.25 15.03
C GLU A 30 -50.14 6.74 15.33
N ARG A 31 -50.71 7.24 16.45
CA ARG A 31 -50.58 8.65 16.84
C ARG A 31 -49.13 9.13 16.95
N LEU A 32 -48.23 8.27 17.46
CA LEU A 32 -46.81 8.62 17.66
C LEU A 32 -46.05 8.59 16.33
N ARG A 33 -46.44 7.69 15.42
CA ARG A 33 -45.89 7.60 14.06
C ARG A 33 -46.32 8.75 13.16
N SER A 34 -47.37 9.48 13.54
CA SER A 34 -47.88 10.65 12.81
C SER A 34 -47.58 11.99 13.48
N ASP A 35 -46.94 12.00 14.65
CA ASP A 35 -46.59 13.23 15.35
C ASP A 35 -45.20 13.75 14.91
N PRO A 36 -45.12 14.89 14.22
CA PRO A 36 -43.86 15.40 13.69
C PRO A 36 -42.83 15.75 14.78
N VAL A 37 -43.27 16.15 15.98
CA VAL A 37 -42.37 16.47 17.10
C VAL A 37 -41.72 15.19 17.65
N VAL A 38 -42.49 14.10 17.71
CA VAL A 38 -42.00 12.79 18.12
C VAL A 38 -41.01 12.24 17.10
N LEU A 39 -41.32 12.36 15.80
CA LEU A 39 -40.43 11.93 14.72
C LEU A 39 -39.11 12.71 14.70
N GLU A 40 -39.14 14.04 14.90
CA GLU A 40 -37.93 14.86 14.99
C GLU A 40 -37.06 14.44 16.19
N SER A 41 -37.69 14.18 17.34
CA SER A 41 -37.00 13.74 18.55
C SER A 41 -36.36 12.36 18.35
N LEU A 42 -37.06 11.45 17.68
CA LEU A 42 -36.56 10.12 17.31
C LEU A 42 -35.36 10.18 16.37
N SER A 43 -35.41 11.01 15.33
CA SER A 43 -34.28 11.23 14.44
C SER A 43 -33.05 11.76 15.18
N ARG A 44 -33.24 12.71 16.11
CA ARG A 44 -32.15 13.24 16.94
C ARG A 44 -31.53 12.17 17.85
N VAL A 45 -32.35 11.39 18.55
CA VAL A 45 -31.87 10.30 19.42
C VAL A 45 -31.15 9.23 18.61
N ALA A 46 -31.68 8.89 17.43
CA ALA A 46 -31.03 7.95 16.51
C ALA A 46 -29.65 8.46 16.04
N GLN A 47 -29.49 9.78 15.85
CA GLN A 47 -28.23 10.40 15.44
C GLN A 47 -27.21 10.52 16.58
N GLU A 48 -27.65 10.90 17.78
CA GLU A 48 -26.78 11.21 18.92
C GLU A 48 -26.37 9.95 19.71
N ILE A 49 -27.30 9.01 19.89
CA ILE A 49 -27.14 7.85 20.78
C ILE A 49 -27.24 6.54 20.00
N GLY A 50 -28.10 6.49 18.97
CA GLY A 50 -28.35 5.31 18.17
C GLY A 50 -29.26 4.27 18.86
N PHE A 51 -29.89 3.43 18.05
CA PHE A 51 -30.69 2.29 18.49
C PHE A 51 -30.01 0.99 18.05
N ASP A 52 -29.86 0.05 18.97
CA ASP A 52 -29.33 -1.28 18.68
C ASP A 52 -30.42 -2.22 18.20
N ARG A 53 -31.61 -2.14 18.80
CA ARG A 53 -32.71 -3.08 18.57
C ARG A 53 -34.08 -2.41 18.51
N VAL A 54 -35.01 -3.08 17.85
CA VAL A 54 -36.41 -2.65 17.76
C VAL A 54 -37.33 -3.87 17.82
N ARG A 55 -38.52 -3.65 18.38
CA ARG A 55 -39.65 -4.57 18.32
C ARG A 55 -40.76 -3.96 17.46
N PRO A 56 -40.85 -4.27 16.17
CA PRO A 56 -41.92 -3.76 15.33
C PRO A 56 -43.26 -4.40 15.71
N TYR A 57 -44.35 -3.65 15.58
CA TYR A 57 -45.70 -4.19 15.62
C TYR A 57 -46.31 -4.10 14.23
N VAL A 58 -46.98 -5.17 13.81
CA VAL A 58 -47.75 -5.21 12.56
C VAL A 58 -49.23 -5.37 12.88
N VAL A 59 -50.08 -4.76 12.05
CA VAL A 59 -51.53 -4.93 12.16
C VAL A 59 -51.92 -6.10 11.26
N GLU A 60 -52.26 -7.24 11.86
CA GLU A 60 -52.83 -8.41 11.18
C GLU A 60 -54.31 -8.53 11.58
N ASN A 61 -55.23 -8.50 10.61
CA ASN A 61 -56.68 -8.63 10.85
C ASN A 61 -57.26 -7.65 11.88
N GLY A 62 -56.75 -6.42 11.93
CA GLY A 62 -57.20 -5.39 12.88
C GLY A 62 -56.69 -5.56 14.32
N SER A 63 -55.78 -6.52 14.56
CA SER A 63 -55.10 -6.71 15.84
C SER A 63 -53.61 -6.39 15.73
N TYR A 64 -53.07 -5.71 16.73
CA TYR A 64 -51.64 -5.41 16.81
C TYR A 64 -50.87 -6.64 17.30
N LYS A 65 -49.91 -7.10 16.50
CA LYS A 65 -49.07 -8.25 16.81
C LYS A 65 -47.60 -7.82 16.87
N ALA A 66 -46.94 -8.11 17.98
CA ALA A 66 -45.51 -7.89 18.14
C ALA A 66 -44.72 -8.86 17.25
N MET A 67 -43.78 -8.34 16.47
CA MET A 67 -42.76 -9.14 15.80
C MET A 67 -41.59 -9.43 16.77
N PRO A 68 -40.74 -10.43 16.48
CA PRO A 68 -39.52 -10.67 17.25
C PRO A 68 -38.59 -9.45 17.27
N ASP A 69 -37.82 -9.32 18.35
CA ASP A 69 -36.80 -8.27 18.47
C ASP A 69 -35.73 -8.45 17.40
N MET A 70 -35.51 -7.41 16.59
CA MET A 70 -34.50 -7.43 15.52
C MET A 70 -33.48 -6.30 15.71
N PRO A 71 -32.28 -6.42 15.12
CA PRO A 71 -31.35 -5.30 15.01
C PRO A 71 -32.03 -4.13 14.32
N PHE A 72 -31.83 -2.92 14.85
CA PHE A 72 -32.45 -1.72 14.28
C PHE A 72 -32.04 -1.49 12.82
N THR A 73 -30.81 -1.86 12.45
CA THR A 73 -30.29 -1.80 11.07
C THR A 73 -30.99 -2.72 10.08
N GLN A 74 -31.68 -3.76 10.56
CA GLN A 74 -32.44 -4.70 9.73
C GLN A 74 -33.91 -4.31 9.61
N TRP A 75 -34.35 -3.30 10.35
CA TRP A 75 -35.72 -2.82 10.30
C TRP A 75 -35.86 -1.73 9.23
N GLU A 76 -36.64 -2.01 8.19
CA GLU A 76 -37.06 -1.00 7.21
C GLU A 76 -38.04 -0.03 7.87
N ASN A 77 -37.51 1.04 8.47
CA ASN A 77 -38.28 2.09 9.12
C ASN A 77 -38.84 3.09 8.09
N PRO A 78 -40.16 3.17 7.86
CA PRO A 78 -40.75 4.13 6.93
C PRO A 78 -41.12 5.47 7.59
N TYR A 79 -40.92 5.63 8.90
CA TYR A 79 -41.54 6.71 9.68
C TYR A 79 -40.63 7.91 9.92
N PHE A 80 -39.33 7.69 10.09
CA PHE A 80 -38.35 8.78 10.29
C PHE A 80 -37.02 8.43 9.66
N THR A 81 -36.27 9.46 9.25
CA THR A 81 -34.93 9.29 8.71
C THR A 81 -33.95 9.02 9.84
N VAL A 82 -33.16 7.98 9.67
CA VAL A 82 -32.01 7.66 10.51
C VAL A 82 -30.81 7.96 9.64
N ASP A 83 -30.31 9.19 9.73
CA ASP A 83 -29.01 9.47 9.17
C ASP A 83 -27.99 8.59 9.91
N PRO A 84 -26.97 8.05 9.23
CA PRO A 84 -25.91 7.34 9.90
C PRO A 84 -25.39 8.21 11.06
N PRO A 85 -25.09 7.62 12.23
CA PRO A 85 -24.63 8.39 13.38
C PRO A 85 -23.50 9.29 12.91
N LYS A 86 -23.57 10.58 13.25
CA LYS A 86 -22.46 11.49 12.99
C LYS A 86 -21.25 10.83 13.66
N GLN A 87 -20.31 10.32 12.86
CA GLN A 87 -19.02 9.92 13.41
C GLN A 87 -18.54 11.14 14.18
N GLY A 88 -18.38 10.99 15.51
CA GLY A 88 -17.86 12.06 16.33
C GLY A 88 -16.53 12.53 15.75
N ASP A 89 -16.16 13.78 16.03
CA ASP A 89 -14.88 14.31 15.60
C ASP A 89 -13.77 13.30 15.97
N THR A 90 -12.80 13.11 15.08
CA THR A 90 -11.68 12.19 15.30
C THR A 90 -10.37 12.87 14.99
N PHE A 91 -9.28 12.32 15.52
CA PHE A 91 -7.96 12.61 15.00
C PHE A 91 -7.27 11.32 14.60
N THR A 92 -6.42 11.42 13.59
CA THR A 92 -5.63 10.31 13.07
C THR A 92 -4.17 10.73 12.99
N ILE A 93 -3.27 9.87 13.44
CA ILE A 93 -1.83 10.06 13.37
C ILE A 93 -1.28 9.22 12.23
N TYR A 94 -0.44 9.86 11.42
CA TYR A 94 0.28 9.30 10.30
C TYR A 94 1.78 9.43 10.53
N GLN A 95 2.52 8.34 10.33
CA GLN A 95 3.98 8.33 10.46
C GLN A 95 4.60 7.83 9.17
N LEU A 96 5.78 8.36 8.83
CA LEU A 96 6.48 7.98 7.60
C LEU A 96 6.76 6.48 7.59
N LYS A 97 6.52 5.84 6.45
CA LYS A 97 6.84 4.43 6.21
C LYS A 97 8.31 4.15 6.47
N ASP A 98 8.58 2.95 6.96
CA ASP A 98 9.94 2.45 7.02
C ASP A 98 10.45 1.99 5.66
N GLY A 99 11.41 2.73 5.09
CA GLY A 99 11.95 2.42 3.77
C GLY A 99 13.01 3.40 3.30
N PRO A 100 13.77 3.03 2.26
CA PRO A 100 14.74 3.94 1.62
C PRO A 100 14.06 5.11 0.92
N GLU A 101 12.82 4.95 0.45
CA GLU A 101 12.07 5.97 -0.28
C GLU A 101 11.71 7.19 0.58
N THR A 102 11.51 7.00 1.89
CA THR A 102 11.18 8.08 2.82
C THR A 102 12.39 8.71 3.49
N ARG A 103 13.62 8.32 3.15
CA ARG A 103 14.83 8.81 3.84
C ARG A 103 14.97 10.33 3.80
N ASN A 104 14.68 10.94 2.66
CA ASN A 104 14.78 12.40 2.48
C ASN A 104 13.63 13.16 3.14
N TYR A 105 12.67 12.47 3.74
CA TYR A 105 11.57 13.07 4.47
C TYR A 105 11.78 13.08 5.99
N ARG A 106 12.67 12.22 6.51
CA ARG A 106 12.78 11.96 7.95
C ARG A 106 13.43 13.12 8.68
N TYR A 107 12.70 13.67 9.64
CA TYR A 107 13.13 14.78 10.49
C TYR A 107 13.43 16.08 9.72
N GLU A 108 12.91 16.19 8.50
CA GLU A 108 13.04 17.41 7.70
C GLU A 108 11.95 18.41 8.05
N ALA A 109 12.30 19.70 8.08
CA ALA A 109 11.30 20.76 8.22
C ALA A 109 10.45 20.85 6.95
N TYR A 110 9.21 21.32 7.07
CA TYR A 110 8.32 21.40 5.92
C TYR A 110 8.88 22.29 4.80
N GLU A 111 9.52 23.41 5.16
CA GLU A 111 10.19 24.31 4.21
C GLU A 111 11.30 23.61 3.43
N SER A 112 12.10 22.77 4.09
CA SER A 112 13.18 22.00 3.45
C SER A 112 12.65 20.96 2.46
N LEU A 113 11.50 20.35 2.73
CA LEU A 113 10.82 19.48 1.77
C LEU A 113 10.42 20.27 0.51
N GLN A 114 9.85 21.47 0.69
CA GLN A 114 9.45 22.32 -0.43
C GLN A 114 10.65 22.74 -1.29
N GLU A 115 11.77 23.15 -0.68
CA GLU A 115 13.00 23.50 -1.39
C GLU A 115 13.59 22.33 -2.19
N ALA A 116 13.47 21.11 -1.66
CA ALA A 116 13.87 19.88 -2.34
C ALA A 116 12.87 19.44 -3.43
N GLY A 117 11.76 20.15 -3.62
CA GLY A 117 10.70 19.77 -4.55
C GLY A 117 9.89 18.55 -4.11
N LEU A 118 9.90 18.24 -2.81
CA LEU A 118 9.16 17.14 -2.19
C LEU A 118 7.86 17.67 -1.59
N ALA A 119 6.77 16.91 -1.77
CA ALA A 119 5.48 17.20 -1.14
C ALA A 119 5.21 16.19 -0.02
N VAL A 120 4.42 16.61 0.98
CA VAL A 120 3.92 15.72 2.04
C VAL A 120 2.85 14.80 1.43
N ASP A 121 3.31 13.71 0.83
CA ASP A 121 2.49 12.76 0.08
C ASP A 121 1.95 11.67 1.01
N ARG A 122 0.62 11.53 1.09
CA ARG A 122 -0.08 10.51 1.88
C ARG A 122 0.42 9.08 1.64
N GLN A 123 0.89 8.74 0.44
CA GLN A 123 1.42 7.41 0.12
C GLN A 123 2.70 7.06 0.89
N ASN A 124 3.47 8.06 1.33
CA ASN A 124 4.69 7.86 2.10
C ASN A 124 4.43 7.57 3.58
N TYR A 125 3.16 7.56 4.01
CA TYR A 125 2.77 7.46 5.40
C TYR A 125 1.91 6.22 5.69
N ASP A 126 2.10 5.66 6.87
CA ASP A 126 1.21 4.66 7.47
C ASP A 126 0.24 5.34 8.44
N LEU A 127 -1.01 4.89 8.43
CA LEU A 127 -1.98 5.23 9.47
C LEU A 127 -1.63 4.43 10.72
N VAL A 128 -1.17 5.08 11.77
CA VAL A 128 -0.71 4.37 12.98
C VAL A 128 -1.75 4.38 14.10
N TYR A 129 -2.63 5.38 14.13
CA TYR A 129 -3.59 5.54 15.22
C TYR A 129 -4.77 6.42 14.83
N THR A 130 -5.97 6.05 15.26
CA THR A 130 -7.19 6.87 15.14
C THR A 130 -7.94 6.84 16.47
N ALA A 131 -8.37 8.00 16.94
CA ALA A 131 -9.18 8.10 18.16
C ALA A 131 -10.19 9.25 18.08
N PRO A 132 -11.23 9.25 18.95
CA PRO A 132 -12.13 10.37 19.11
C PRO A 132 -11.37 11.66 19.49
N LEU A 133 -11.82 12.77 18.93
CA LEU A 133 -11.32 14.11 19.19
C LEU A 133 -12.37 14.87 20.01
N ASP A 134 -12.03 15.25 21.24
CA ASP A 134 -12.86 16.17 22.01
C ASP A 134 -12.78 17.58 21.38
N GLY A 135 -13.89 18.31 21.40
CA GLY A 135 -14.00 19.61 20.72
C GLY A 135 -12.97 20.64 21.21
N LYS A 136 -12.47 20.48 22.44
CA LYS A 136 -11.46 21.34 23.07
C LYS A 136 -10.02 20.89 22.85
N THR A 137 -9.81 19.65 22.39
CA THR A 137 -8.47 19.11 22.18
C THR A 137 -7.78 19.88 21.06
N THR A 138 -6.57 20.36 21.34
CA THR A 138 -5.70 21.04 20.39
C THR A 138 -4.62 20.11 19.83
N LEU A 139 -3.95 20.49 18.74
CA LEU A 139 -2.80 19.75 18.22
C LEU A 139 -1.67 19.64 19.26
N GLU A 140 -1.48 20.66 20.09
CA GLU A 140 -0.49 20.66 21.16
C GLU A 140 -0.85 19.65 22.27
N ASP A 141 -2.15 19.51 22.60
CA ASP A 141 -2.58 18.50 23.55
C ASP A 141 -2.33 17.08 23.01
N ILE A 142 -2.60 16.85 21.72
CA ILE A 142 -2.28 15.59 21.04
C ILE A 142 -0.76 15.36 21.11
N TYR A 143 0.05 16.34 20.72
CA TYR A 143 1.51 16.24 20.79
C TYR A 143 2.00 15.85 22.19
N ARG A 144 1.49 16.52 23.23
CA ARG A 144 1.81 16.23 24.62
C ARG A 144 1.41 14.80 25.02
N THR A 145 0.19 14.38 24.71
CA THR A 145 -0.30 13.04 25.05
C THR A 145 0.55 11.94 24.43
N PHE A 146 0.91 12.02 23.15
CA PHE A 146 1.66 10.94 22.49
C PHE A 146 3.17 10.93 22.82
N ASN A 147 3.67 12.01 23.44
CA ASN A 147 5.04 12.14 23.92
C ASN A 147 5.22 11.83 25.42
N ILE A 148 4.23 12.15 26.27
CA ILE A 148 4.32 12.00 27.73
C ILE A 148 3.42 10.88 28.24
N ASP A 149 2.13 10.95 27.91
CA ASP A 149 1.07 10.10 28.47
C ASP A 149 0.48 9.18 27.40
N ARG A 150 1.38 8.45 26.71
CA ARG A 150 1.05 7.67 25.52
C ARG A 150 -0.04 6.63 25.80
N PRO A 151 -1.10 6.54 24.96
CA PRO A 151 -2.11 5.50 25.07
C PRO A 151 -1.50 4.09 24.96
N ALA A 152 -2.06 3.13 25.72
CA ALA A 152 -1.52 1.77 25.79
C ALA A 152 -1.64 0.99 24.46
N ASP A 153 -2.60 1.36 23.63
CA ASP A 153 -2.88 0.81 22.31
C ASP A 153 -2.18 1.55 21.17
N PHE A 154 -1.42 2.62 21.46
CA PHE A 154 -0.63 3.32 20.45
C PHE A 154 0.64 2.54 20.12
N THR A 155 0.73 2.06 18.88
CA THR A 155 1.86 1.25 18.39
C THR A 155 2.93 2.05 17.64
N GLY A 156 2.70 3.35 17.41
CA GLY A 156 3.63 4.23 16.72
C GLY A 156 4.79 4.72 17.60
N HIS A 157 5.69 5.50 16.99
CA HIS A 157 6.75 6.20 17.73
C HIS A 157 6.24 7.54 18.30
N SER A 158 7.05 8.16 19.16
CA SER A 158 6.76 9.51 19.66
C SER A 158 6.45 10.46 18.53
N LEU A 159 5.42 11.29 18.70
CA LEU A 159 5.05 12.27 17.70
C LEU A 159 6.21 13.26 17.53
N SER A 160 6.73 13.38 16.31
CA SER A 160 7.95 14.13 16.02
C SER A 160 7.89 14.79 14.65
N VAL A 161 8.91 15.61 14.34
CA VAL A 161 9.08 16.22 13.02
C VAL A 161 8.90 15.16 11.93
N SER A 162 8.14 15.51 10.90
CA SER A 162 7.77 14.64 9.77
C SER A 162 6.54 13.78 9.94
N ASP A 163 5.96 13.70 11.14
CA ASP A 163 4.65 13.08 11.33
C ASP A 163 3.52 14.00 10.87
N VAL A 164 2.35 13.43 10.58
CA VAL A 164 1.15 14.19 10.20
C VAL A 164 -0.01 13.83 11.11
N VAL A 165 -0.71 14.85 11.62
CA VAL A 165 -1.96 14.70 12.38
C VAL A 165 -3.09 15.20 11.51
N VAL A 166 -4.07 14.34 11.23
CA VAL A 166 -5.32 14.72 10.56
C VAL A 166 -6.42 14.86 11.60
N LEU A 167 -7.05 16.02 11.64
CA LEU A 167 -8.24 16.29 12.44
C LEU A 167 -9.47 16.16 11.54
N ASN A 168 -10.41 15.30 11.90
CA ASN A 168 -11.75 15.28 11.33
C ASN A 168 -12.69 16.01 12.30
N ARG A 169 -13.20 17.16 11.90
CA ARG A 169 -14.19 17.92 12.67
C ARG A 169 -15.45 18.10 11.84
N SER A 170 -16.57 17.58 12.33
CA SER A 170 -17.87 17.66 11.66
C SER A 170 -17.81 17.21 10.20
N GLY A 171 -17.04 16.16 9.90
CA GLY A 171 -16.87 15.61 8.56
C GLY A 171 -15.87 16.35 7.67
N LYS A 172 -15.19 17.39 8.18
CA LYS A 172 -14.12 18.09 7.46
C LYS A 172 -12.76 17.63 7.96
N ASP A 173 -11.92 17.14 7.04
CA ASP A 173 -10.53 16.73 7.32
C ASP A 173 -9.58 17.93 7.18
N GLU A 174 -8.68 18.11 8.14
CA GLU A 174 -7.58 19.08 8.12
C GLU A 174 -6.27 18.38 8.51
N ALA A 175 -5.26 18.40 7.64
CA ALA A 175 -3.97 17.75 7.85
C ALA A 175 -2.92 18.76 8.33
N HIS A 176 -2.16 18.35 9.34
CA HIS A 176 -1.15 19.18 9.99
C HIS A 176 0.16 18.40 10.12
N TYR A 177 1.20 18.89 9.45
CA TYR A 177 2.56 18.38 9.54
C TYR A 177 3.18 18.82 10.87
N CYS A 178 3.75 17.89 11.63
CA CYS A 178 4.54 18.20 12.81
C CYS A 178 5.88 18.77 12.33
N ASP A 179 6.12 20.04 12.61
CA ASP A 179 7.33 20.75 12.19
C ASP A 179 8.29 20.93 13.36
N SER A 180 9.47 21.47 13.09
CA SER A 180 10.46 21.89 14.08
C SER A 180 9.87 22.81 15.15
N PHE A 181 8.89 23.64 14.78
CA PHE A 181 8.15 24.51 15.68
C PHE A 181 6.65 24.41 15.42
N GLY A 182 5.96 23.59 16.22
CA GLY A 182 4.51 23.45 16.16
C GLY A 182 4.05 22.66 14.94
N PHE A 183 2.96 23.12 14.32
CA PHE A 183 2.27 22.38 13.26
C PHE A 183 2.00 23.26 12.04
N THR A 184 2.31 22.74 10.86
CA THR A 184 2.11 23.41 9.57
C THR A 184 0.93 22.77 8.83
N PRO A 185 -0.12 23.52 8.45
CA PRO A 185 -1.22 22.97 7.64
C PRO A 185 -0.72 22.49 6.27
N VAL A 186 -1.09 21.27 5.88
CA VAL A 186 -0.67 20.61 4.64
C VAL A 186 -1.88 20.08 3.86
N PRO A 187 -2.71 20.96 3.26
CA PRO A 187 -3.90 20.52 2.50
C PRO A 187 -3.55 19.60 1.33
N GLU A 188 -2.32 19.68 0.80
CA GLU A 188 -1.82 18.79 -0.25
C GLU A 188 -1.83 17.31 0.12
N PHE A 189 -1.85 17.00 1.43
CA PHE A 189 -1.96 15.63 1.93
C PHE A 189 -3.23 14.93 1.44
N PHE A 190 -4.28 15.69 1.10
CA PHE A 190 -5.53 15.17 0.54
C PHE A 190 -5.59 15.22 -0.99
N LEU A 191 -4.67 15.91 -1.68
CA LEU A 191 -4.73 16.09 -3.13
C LEU A 191 -4.66 14.77 -3.90
N GLN A 192 -4.10 13.72 -3.32
CA GLN A 192 -4.17 12.38 -3.93
C GLN A 192 -5.55 11.71 -3.80
N ARG A 193 -6.32 11.99 -2.75
CA ARG A 193 -7.73 11.57 -2.68
C ARG A 193 -8.55 12.31 -3.73
N GLU A 194 -8.28 13.60 -3.94
CA GLU A 194 -8.96 14.41 -4.96
C GLU A 194 -8.49 14.09 -6.40
N LYS A 195 -7.28 13.54 -6.57
CA LYS A 195 -6.78 12.98 -7.84
C LYS A 195 -7.15 11.51 -8.07
N GLN A 196 -7.87 10.85 -7.15
CA GLN A 196 -8.52 9.58 -7.48
C GLN A 196 -9.70 9.91 -8.41
N LEU A 197 -9.39 9.98 -9.71
CA LEU A 197 -10.38 10.03 -10.76
C LEU A 197 -11.39 8.91 -10.51
N THR A 198 -12.65 9.28 -10.33
CA THR A 198 -13.68 8.27 -10.20
C THR A 198 -13.96 7.68 -11.58
N PRO A 199 -14.31 6.39 -11.69
CA PRO A 199 -14.56 5.77 -13.01
C PRO A 199 -15.66 6.46 -13.80
N ARG A 200 -16.60 7.12 -13.10
CA ARG A 200 -17.68 7.91 -13.71
C ARG A 200 -17.21 9.20 -14.37
N GLU A 201 -16.13 9.82 -13.89
CA GLU A 201 -15.58 11.06 -14.47
C GLU A 201 -14.76 10.79 -15.74
N LEU A 202 -14.26 9.56 -15.90
CA LEU A 202 -13.51 9.09 -17.06
C LEU A 202 -14.29 8.11 -17.93
N LEU A 203 -15.61 8.28 -18.02
CA LEU A 203 -16.41 7.50 -18.96
C LEU A 203 -16.09 7.92 -20.39
N THR A 204 -15.85 6.94 -21.26
CA THR A 204 -15.62 7.18 -22.69
C THR A 204 -16.93 7.50 -23.43
N GLY A 205 -18.06 7.29 -22.77
CA GLY A 205 -19.39 7.33 -23.36
C GLY A 205 -19.78 6.04 -24.08
N GLU A 206 -18.87 5.07 -24.20
CA GLU A 206 -19.15 3.76 -24.75
C GLU A 206 -19.78 2.83 -23.69
N SER A 207 -20.57 1.86 -24.13
CA SER A 207 -21.06 0.78 -23.26
C SER A 207 -20.95 -0.56 -23.99
N ILE A 208 -20.64 -1.61 -23.25
CA ILE A 208 -20.60 -2.97 -23.77
C ILE A 208 -21.70 -3.84 -23.16
N GLN A 209 -22.14 -4.83 -23.93
CA GLN A 209 -23.14 -5.81 -23.51
C GLN A 209 -22.46 -7.15 -23.26
N THR A 210 -22.80 -7.78 -22.15
CA THR A 210 -22.41 -9.16 -21.83
C THR A 210 -23.66 -9.94 -21.40
N PRO A 211 -23.63 -11.28 -21.38
CA PRO A 211 -24.72 -12.06 -20.78
C PRO A 211 -25.00 -11.74 -19.31
N ARG A 212 -24.05 -11.10 -18.62
CA ARG A 212 -24.13 -10.69 -17.21
C ARG A 212 -24.63 -9.27 -17.00
N GLY A 213 -24.88 -8.52 -18.07
CA GLY A 213 -25.37 -7.14 -18.01
C GLY A 213 -24.65 -6.20 -18.97
N SER A 214 -25.07 -4.94 -18.92
CA SER A 214 -24.51 -3.82 -19.68
C SER A 214 -23.54 -3.04 -18.79
N PHE A 215 -22.35 -2.73 -19.29
CA PHE A 215 -21.31 -2.01 -18.53
C PHE A 215 -20.83 -0.78 -19.30
N LEU A 216 -20.67 0.33 -18.59
CA LEU A 216 -20.09 1.55 -19.13
C LEU A 216 -18.57 1.42 -19.22
N VAL A 217 -17.99 1.89 -20.32
CA VAL A 217 -16.55 1.84 -20.54
C VAL A 217 -15.88 3.08 -19.94
N THR A 218 -14.77 2.88 -19.24
CA THR A 218 -13.93 3.95 -18.68
C THR A 218 -12.53 3.90 -19.29
N ASP A 219 -11.91 5.07 -19.44
CA ASP A 219 -10.51 5.23 -19.87
C ASP A 219 -9.49 4.95 -18.75
N MET A 220 -9.96 4.61 -17.54
CA MET A 220 -9.08 4.20 -16.44
C MET A 220 -8.35 2.89 -16.75
N SER A 221 -7.10 2.78 -16.29
CA SER A 221 -6.36 1.51 -16.34
C SER A 221 -6.86 0.52 -15.29
N ARG A 222 -6.49 -0.75 -15.46
CA ARG A 222 -6.79 -1.81 -14.50
C ARG A 222 -6.26 -1.47 -13.10
N GLU A 223 -5.01 -1.02 -13.01
CA GLU A 223 -4.34 -0.70 -11.77
C GLU A 223 -4.99 0.51 -11.08
N GLN A 224 -5.44 1.50 -11.85
CA GLN A 224 -6.16 2.66 -11.34
C GLN A 224 -7.52 2.26 -10.75
N LEU A 225 -8.22 1.32 -11.38
CA LEU A 225 -9.47 0.76 -10.86
C LEU A 225 -9.25 -0.12 -9.63
N GLU A 226 -8.21 -0.95 -9.61
CA GLU A 226 -7.85 -1.76 -8.44
C GLU A 226 -7.47 -0.87 -7.24
N ALA A 227 -6.73 0.22 -7.46
CA ALA A 227 -6.42 1.22 -6.44
C ALA A 227 -7.66 1.97 -5.93
N ALA A 228 -8.69 2.12 -6.77
CA ALA A 228 -9.99 2.68 -6.40
C ALA A 228 -10.96 1.64 -5.77
N GLY A 229 -10.49 0.41 -5.52
CA GLY A 229 -11.26 -0.65 -4.87
C GLY A 229 -12.14 -1.48 -5.81
N TYR A 230 -11.96 -1.37 -7.13
CA TYR A 230 -12.65 -2.19 -8.12
C TYR A 230 -11.78 -3.41 -8.49
N GLY A 231 -12.25 -4.61 -8.16
CA GLY A 231 -11.55 -5.86 -8.48
C GLY A 231 -11.99 -6.44 -9.82
N PHE A 232 -11.14 -7.27 -10.42
CA PHE A 232 -11.52 -8.03 -11.63
C PHE A 232 -12.69 -8.97 -11.33
N HIS A 233 -13.76 -8.87 -12.13
CA HIS A 233 -14.94 -9.71 -11.98
C HIS A 233 -15.00 -10.79 -13.09
N HIS A 234 -14.89 -10.39 -14.36
CA HIS A 234 -14.84 -11.29 -15.50
C HIS A 234 -14.40 -10.56 -16.78
N GLN A 235 -14.13 -11.32 -17.85
CA GLN A 235 -13.82 -10.79 -19.18
C GLN A 235 -15.05 -10.88 -20.09
N SER A 236 -15.16 -9.96 -21.06
CA SER A 236 -16.16 -10.03 -22.13
C SER A 236 -15.95 -11.27 -23.02
N GLU A 237 -17.00 -11.76 -23.67
CA GLU A 237 -16.93 -12.98 -24.50
C GLU A 237 -15.96 -12.85 -25.68
N ASP A 238 -15.77 -11.64 -26.21
CA ASP A 238 -14.82 -11.34 -27.28
C ASP A 238 -13.38 -11.13 -26.78
N GLY A 239 -13.16 -11.23 -25.47
CA GLY A 239 -11.85 -11.06 -24.84
C GLY A 239 -11.32 -9.62 -24.81
N LYS A 240 -12.07 -8.65 -25.36
CA LYS A 240 -11.58 -7.29 -25.58
C LYS A 240 -11.72 -6.37 -24.37
N TYR A 241 -12.54 -6.73 -23.39
CA TYR A 241 -12.80 -5.89 -22.22
C TYR A 241 -12.72 -6.70 -20.92
N LEU A 242 -12.17 -6.09 -19.88
CA LEU A 242 -12.21 -6.58 -18.51
C LEU A 242 -13.31 -5.83 -17.77
N ILE A 243 -14.17 -6.55 -17.05
CA ILE A 243 -15.18 -5.96 -16.17
C ILE A 243 -14.62 -5.90 -14.75
N MET A 244 -14.51 -4.70 -14.23
CA MET A 244 -14.00 -4.39 -12.89
C MET A 244 -15.15 -3.93 -12.00
N GLY A 245 -15.31 -4.49 -10.80
CA GLY A 245 -16.42 -4.19 -9.89
C GLY A 245 -16.02 -4.11 -8.42
N ASN A 246 -16.74 -3.30 -7.64
CA ASN A 246 -16.50 -3.11 -6.21
C ASN A 246 -17.65 -3.60 -5.30
N GLY A 247 -18.62 -4.33 -5.88
CA GLY A 247 -19.82 -4.84 -5.19
C GLY A 247 -21.06 -3.97 -5.37
N THR A 248 -20.90 -2.67 -5.65
CA THR A 248 -22.02 -1.73 -5.90
C THR A 248 -22.04 -1.28 -7.35
N ASP A 249 -20.87 -0.95 -7.90
CA ASP A 249 -20.69 -0.45 -9.27
C ASP A 249 -19.73 -1.36 -10.04
N ALA A 250 -19.89 -1.40 -11.37
CA ALA A 250 -19.03 -2.14 -12.28
C ALA A 250 -18.81 -1.38 -13.60
N PHE A 251 -17.57 -1.40 -14.08
CA PHE A 251 -17.14 -0.70 -15.30
C PHE A 251 -16.34 -1.64 -16.20
N ALA A 252 -16.36 -1.38 -17.50
CA ALA A 252 -15.55 -2.07 -18.48
C ALA A 252 -14.29 -1.27 -18.81
N ILE A 253 -13.15 -1.94 -18.93
CA ILE A 253 -11.90 -1.37 -19.45
C ILE A 253 -11.38 -2.22 -20.60
N PRO A 254 -10.67 -1.63 -21.58
CA PRO A 254 -10.02 -2.41 -22.62
C PRO A 254 -9.06 -3.43 -22.03
N ALA A 255 -9.18 -4.68 -22.43
CA ALA A 255 -8.19 -5.71 -22.16
C ALA A 255 -6.96 -5.39 -23.01
N GLN A 256 -5.97 -4.71 -22.43
CA GLN A 256 -4.68 -4.52 -23.09
C GLN A 256 -4.10 -5.90 -23.39
N GLN A 257 -4.01 -6.25 -24.67
CA GLN A 257 -3.03 -7.24 -25.11
C GLN A 257 -1.66 -6.67 -24.74
N GLU A 258 -0.87 -7.43 -23.99
CA GLU A 258 0.52 -7.09 -23.73
C GLU A 258 1.21 -6.81 -25.07
N SER A 259 1.44 -5.53 -25.36
CA SER A 259 2.14 -5.12 -26.58
C SER A 259 3.53 -5.77 -26.57
N PRO A 260 3.97 -6.42 -27.66
CA PRO A 260 5.33 -6.96 -27.79
C PRO A 260 6.42 -5.90 -27.52
N ILE A 261 6.06 -4.62 -27.51
CA ILE A 261 6.92 -3.49 -27.13
C ILE A 261 7.35 -3.57 -25.66
N LYS A 262 6.48 -4.04 -24.73
CA LYS A 262 6.85 -4.19 -23.30
C LYS A 262 7.89 -5.30 -23.10
N ALA A 263 7.77 -6.38 -23.89
CA ALA A 263 8.77 -7.44 -23.95
C ALA A 263 10.03 -6.97 -24.70
N ALA A 264 9.89 -6.19 -25.78
CA ALA A 264 11.02 -5.64 -26.52
C ALA A 264 11.84 -4.66 -25.66
N GLU A 265 11.18 -3.79 -24.88
CA GLU A 265 11.80 -2.85 -23.95
C GLU A 265 12.48 -3.58 -22.78
N MET A 266 11.84 -4.61 -22.20
CA MET A 266 12.51 -5.50 -21.23
C MET A 266 13.66 -6.31 -21.83
N THR A 267 13.63 -6.66 -23.13
CA THR A 267 14.73 -7.38 -23.79
C THR A 267 15.86 -6.48 -24.28
N THR A 268 15.64 -5.17 -24.41
CA THR A 268 16.71 -4.19 -24.66
C THR A 268 17.43 -3.75 -23.40
N GLU A 269 16.89 -4.05 -22.22
CA GLU A 269 17.70 -4.04 -21.01
C GLU A 269 18.70 -5.20 -21.08
N GLN A 270 19.92 -4.89 -21.52
CA GLN A 270 21.09 -5.76 -21.38
C GLN A 270 21.49 -5.88 -19.90
N ASN A 271 20.58 -6.32 -19.03
CA ASN A 271 20.85 -6.52 -17.63
C ASN A 271 20.31 -7.88 -17.16
N TYR A 272 21.04 -8.93 -17.53
CA TYR A 272 20.84 -10.29 -17.01
C TYR A 272 21.22 -10.45 -15.52
N ASN A 273 21.43 -9.36 -14.75
CA ASN A 273 21.91 -9.40 -13.36
C ASN A 273 20.90 -8.88 -12.32
N MET A 274 19.59 -9.10 -12.49
CA MET A 274 18.63 -8.92 -11.38
C MET A 274 18.86 -9.87 -10.18
N ILE A 275 19.90 -10.72 -10.19
CA ILE A 275 20.17 -11.68 -9.11
C ILE A 275 21.28 -11.23 -8.13
N ASP A 276 22.22 -10.36 -8.51
CA ASP A 276 23.34 -9.97 -7.62
C ASP A 276 23.45 -8.48 -7.27
N GLY A 277 22.58 -7.63 -7.83
CA GLY A 277 22.52 -6.20 -7.50
C GLY A 277 23.69 -5.37 -8.05
N VAL A 278 24.51 -5.90 -8.97
CA VAL A 278 25.63 -5.16 -9.58
C VAL A 278 25.30 -4.78 -11.02
N LEU A 279 25.12 -3.47 -11.25
CA LEU A 279 25.01 -2.86 -12.59
C LEU A 279 26.32 -3.07 -13.38
N ASN A 280 26.30 -3.94 -14.39
CA ASN A 280 27.45 -4.18 -15.26
C ASN A 280 27.13 -3.79 -16.70
N ASN A 281 27.14 -2.48 -17.00
CA ASN A 281 26.95 -1.94 -18.36
C ASN A 281 28.26 -1.81 -19.17
N ALA A 282 29.39 -2.31 -18.65
CA ALA A 282 30.68 -2.28 -19.34
C ALA A 282 30.93 -3.58 -20.13
N PRO A 283 31.43 -3.51 -21.38
CA PRO A 283 31.72 -4.69 -22.19
C PRO A 283 32.82 -5.55 -21.54
N THR A 284 32.67 -6.88 -21.61
CA THR A 284 33.65 -7.80 -21.02
C THR A 284 34.90 -7.96 -21.90
N MET A 285 36.03 -8.36 -21.32
CA MET A 285 37.28 -8.62 -22.08
C MET A 285 37.08 -9.61 -23.24
N SER A 286 36.23 -10.63 -23.04
CA SER A 286 35.92 -11.60 -24.09
C SER A 286 35.14 -10.99 -25.27
N GLU A 287 34.28 -10.00 -25.01
CA GLU A 287 33.52 -9.31 -26.05
C GLU A 287 34.40 -8.29 -26.78
N LEU A 288 35.30 -7.61 -26.08
CA LEU A 288 36.29 -6.72 -26.68
C LEU A 288 37.28 -7.49 -27.56
N GLU A 289 37.71 -8.69 -27.13
CA GLU A 289 38.59 -9.55 -27.93
C GLU A 289 37.88 -10.09 -29.19
N ALA A 290 36.60 -10.46 -29.08
CA ALA A 290 35.79 -10.87 -30.23
C ALA A 290 35.59 -9.71 -31.23
N LYS A 291 35.31 -8.50 -30.74
CA LYS A 291 35.18 -7.29 -31.58
C LYS A 291 36.49 -6.92 -32.27
N ALA A 292 37.63 -6.99 -31.56
CA ALA A 292 38.94 -6.79 -32.16
C ALA A 292 39.25 -7.82 -33.26
N LYS A 293 38.85 -9.08 -33.04
CA LYS A 293 39.03 -10.17 -34.00
C LYS A 293 38.09 -10.07 -35.21
N ALA A 294 36.93 -9.43 -35.02
CA ALA A 294 36.01 -9.06 -36.09
C ALA A 294 36.44 -7.79 -36.85
N GLY A 295 37.54 -7.14 -36.44
CA GLY A 295 38.07 -5.94 -37.09
C GLY A 295 37.33 -4.65 -36.70
N GLU A 296 36.49 -4.68 -35.67
CA GLU A 296 35.80 -3.51 -35.14
C GLU A 296 36.75 -2.65 -34.29
N GLN A 297 36.54 -1.33 -34.29
CA GLN A 297 37.30 -0.42 -33.44
C GLN A 297 36.90 -0.62 -31.96
N ILE A 298 37.88 -1.02 -31.15
CA ILE A 298 37.73 -1.11 -29.70
C ILE A 298 38.38 0.11 -29.02
N SER A 299 37.70 0.68 -28.03
CA SER A 299 38.23 1.80 -27.25
C SER A 299 39.22 1.32 -26.20
N LEU A 300 40.36 2.00 -26.07
CA LEU A 300 41.34 1.74 -25.01
C LEU A 300 40.76 1.98 -23.61
N PHE A 301 39.77 2.86 -23.50
CA PHE A 301 39.06 3.11 -22.25
C PHE A 301 38.27 1.88 -21.80
N ASP A 302 37.54 1.26 -22.74
CA ASP A 302 36.73 0.06 -22.48
C ASP A 302 37.61 -1.14 -22.09
N VAL A 303 38.77 -1.30 -22.72
CA VAL A 303 39.76 -2.34 -22.35
C VAL A 303 40.29 -2.13 -20.94
N ALA A 304 40.57 -0.88 -20.56
CA ALA A 304 41.05 -0.54 -19.22
C ALA A 304 39.98 -0.74 -18.14
N GLU A 305 38.72 -0.42 -18.46
CA GLU A 305 37.59 -0.57 -17.56
C GLU A 305 37.22 -2.04 -17.37
N ALA A 306 37.21 -2.83 -18.45
CA ALA A 306 37.04 -4.28 -18.38
C ALA A 306 38.14 -4.97 -17.57
N ALA A 307 39.41 -4.57 -17.75
CA ALA A 307 40.52 -5.10 -16.97
C ALA A 307 40.43 -4.72 -15.47
N LYS A 308 39.94 -3.52 -15.14
CA LYS A 308 39.69 -3.10 -13.76
C LYS A 308 38.51 -3.84 -13.13
N ALA A 309 37.45 -4.09 -13.89
CA ALA A 309 36.28 -4.84 -13.42
C ALA A 309 36.64 -6.31 -13.13
N GLU A 310 37.49 -6.92 -13.95
CA GLU A 310 38.00 -8.28 -13.72
C GLU A 310 38.90 -8.37 -12.47
N ALA A 311 39.66 -7.31 -12.18
CA ALA A 311 40.48 -7.22 -10.97
C ALA A 311 39.67 -6.97 -9.67
N GLN A 312 38.47 -6.39 -9.78
CA GLN A 312 37.61 -6.06 -8.63
C GLN A 312 36.61 -7.15 -8.25
N LYS A 313 36.44 -8.22 -9.05
CA LYS A 313 35.58 -9.35 -8.69
C LYS A 313 36.14 -10.06 -7.44
N PRO A 314 35.36 -10.18 -6.33
CA PRO A 314 35.78 -11.01 -5.21
C PRO A 314 35.91 -12.47 -5.66
N LYS A 315 36.99 -13.13 -5.23
CA LYS A 315 37.18 -14.57 -5.46
C LYS A 315 36.03 -15.35 -4.82
N GLN A 316 35.01 -15.70 -5.60
CA GLN A 316 34.01 -16.67 -5.19
C GLN A 316 34.69 -17.98 -4.78
N PRO A 317 34.25 -18.63 -3.68
CA PRO A 317 34.75 -19.95 -3.32
C PRO A 317 34.23 -20.97 -4.34
N GLN A 318 35.10 -21.39 -5.24
CA GLN A 318 34.83 -22.49 -6.16
C GLN A 318 34.60 -23.78 -5.36
N ARG A 319 33.41 -24.39 -5.51
CA ARG A 319 33.16 -25.80 -5.16
C ARG A 319 34.16 -26.70 -5.91
N PRO A 320 34.61 -27.82 -5.32
CA PRO A 320 35.83 -28.48 -5.73
C PRO A 320 35.62 -29.32 -7.00
N ALA A 321 36.04 -28.79 -8.15
CA ALA A 321 36.34 -29.61 -9.32
C ALA A 321 37.80 -30.10 -9.22
N GLN A 322 37.97 -31.43 -9.18
CA GLN A 322 39.25 -32.14 -9.13
C GLN A 322 40.25 -31.56 -10.16
N LYS A 323 41.27 -30.85 -9.68
CA LYS A 323 42.49 -30.56 -10.44
C LYS A 323 43.63 -31.35 -9.83
N GLN A 324 44.12 -32.30 -10.64
CA GLN A 324 45.32 -33.09 -10.39
C GLN A 324 46.48 -32.17 -9.99
N LYS A 325 47.01 -32.37 -8.78
CA LYS A 325 48.16 -31.60 -8.27
C LYS A 325 49.41 -32.02 -9.02
N LYS A 326 49.93 -31.15 -9.89
CA LYS A 326 51.33 -31.23 -10.33
C LYS A 326 52.24 -31.10 -9.08
N PRO A 327 53.24 -31.96 -8.88
CA PRO A 327 54.13 -31.88 -7.72
C PRO A 327 54.91 -30.56 -7.74
N SER A 328 55.10 -29.95 -6.58
CA SER A 328 55.75 -28.65 -6.47
C SER A 328 57.23 -28.73 -6.83
N ILE A 329 57.75 -27.68 -7.47
CA ILE A 329 59.16 -27.54 -7.88
C ILE A 329 60.12 -27.78 -6.70
N ARG A 330 59.69 -27.47 -5.47
CA ARG A 330 60.48 -27.69 -4.23
C ARG A 330 60.65 -29.17 -3.89
N ALA A 331 59.65 -30.01 -4.18
CA ALA A 331 59.75 -31.46 -4.01
C ALA A 331 60.67 -32.09 -5.07
N GLN A 332 60.60 -31.60 -6.31
CA GLN A 332 61.47 -32.04 -7.40
C GLN A 332 62.94 -31.66 -7.15
N LEU A 333 63.20 -30.45 -6.65
CA LEU A 333 64.56 -30.01 -6.28
C LEU A 333 65.14 -30.80 -5.11
N LYS A 334 64.31 -31.28 -4.17
CA LYS A 334 64.78 -32.12 -3.06
C LYS A 334 65.12 -33.54 -3.53
N ALA A 335 64.30 -34.12 -4.41
CA ALA A 335 64.56 -35.43 -5.01
C ALA A 335 65.83 -35.43 -5.88
N ALA A 336 66.03 -34.40 -6.71
CA ALA A 336 67.23 -34.27 -7.54
C ALA A 336 68.52 -34.12 -6.69
N LYS A 337 68.43 -33.47 -5.52
CA LYS A 337 69.57 -33.32 -4.59
C LYS A 337 69.91 -34.62 -3.86
N GLU A 338 68.93 -35.45 -3.54
CA GLU A 338 69.15 -36.79 -2.96
C GLU A 338 69.65 -37.81 -3.99
N GLU A 339 69.28 -37.66 -5.27
CA GLU A 339 69.74 -38.54 -6.35
C GLU A 339 71.17 -38.24 -6.81
N GLN A 340 71.60 -36.97 -6.75
CA GLN A 340 73.00 -36.58 -7.03
C GLN A 340 73.99 -36.94 -5.91
N GLN A 341 73.52 -37.24 -4.70
CA GLN A 341 74.38 -37.67 -3.59
C GLN A 341 74.58 -39.20 -3.51
N LYS A 342 73.96 -39.99 -4.41
CA LYS A 342 73.95 -41.47 -4.32
C LYS A 342 74.59 -42.25 -5.47
N LYS A 343 75.33 -41.64 -6.40
CA LYS A 343 76.03 -42.39 -7.48
C LYS A 343 77.54 -42.07 -7.56
N PRO A 344 78.44 -43.06 -7.37
CA PRO A 344 79.86 -42.92 -7.69
C PRO A 344 80.11 -43.00 -9.21
N PRO A 345 81.24 -42.48 -9.72
CA PRO A 345 81.43 -42.22 -11.15
C PRO A 345 81.75 -43.50 -11.94
N GLN A 346 81.04 -43.71 -13.06
CA GLN A 346 81.45 -44.66 -14.11
C GLN A 346 82.09 -43.93 -15.28
N ARG A 347 83.32 -44.37 -15.58
CA ARG A 347 84.25 -43.88 -16.61
C ARG A 347 83.76 -44.21 -18.02
N GLU A 348 84.05 -43.28 -18.92
CA GLU A 348 83.92 -43.35 -20.38
C GLU A 348 84.63 -44.57 -21.00
N LYS A 349 84.06 -45.10 -22.08
CA LYS A 349 84.82 -45.65 -23.21
C LYS A 349 84.17 -45.23 -24.52
N ALA A 350 84.92 -44.43 -25.28
CA ALA A 350 84.74 -44.18 -26.70
C ALA A 350 85.04 -45.46 -27.51
N GLN A 351 84.47 -45.57 -28.72
CA GLN A 351 85.09 -46.05 -29.96
C GLN A 351 84.03 -45.99 -31.09
N GLU A 352 84.22 -45.09 -32.06
CA GLU A 352 84.68 -45.36 -33.45
C GLU A 352 83.51 -45.81 -34.35
N LEU A 353 83.03 -44.97 -35.29
CA LEU A 353 83.52 -44.66 -36.65
C LEU A 353 83.19 -45.75 -37.68
N GLU A 354 82.85 -45.29 -38.90
CA GLU A 354 82.74 -46.01 -40.18
C GLU A 354 81.48 -46.88 -40.39
N VAL A 355 80.75 -46.86 -41.52
CA VAL A 355 80.86 -46.25 -42.87
C VAL A 355 79.45 -45.87 -43.33
#